data_AF-A0A2E5JG37-F1
#
_entry.id   AF-A0A2E5JG37-F1
#
_cell.length_a   1.000
_cell.length_b   1.000
_cell.length_c   1.000
_cell.angle_alpha   90.00
_cell.angle_beta   90.00
_cell.angle_gamma   90.00
#
_symmetry.space_group_name_H-M   'P 1'
#
loop_
_entity.id
_entity.type
_entity.pdbx_description
1 polymer ?
#
loop_
_entity_poly.entity_id
_entity_poly.type
_entity_poly.pdbx_seq_one_letter_code
_entity_poly.pdbx_strand_id
1 'polypeptide(L)'
;MESSTKSILEETLFVWSVIHNTVVKLKNGSIIGRSHPPFEGDQYLDKEHLEFQLEAGTWHVLGKETTNGTQLNNDDLDAGTKIALTTFDVLLGGDQIIVVLGKDLVKISEREEFLKSIKLTSDKYAEQIKTIQTRSVAFFKLEYPNFVKLIKRTELQKKIELAQAKKQNDLKPFDERIAQLKAKRDKIEKAWNEKINEFTKAASNFKDE
;
A
#
# COMPACT_ATOMS: atom_id res chain seq x y z
N MET A 1 15.91 -4.62 7.74
CA MET A 1 14.63 -5.16 7.26
C MET A 1 14.13 -4.24 6.17
N GLU A 2 14.32 -4.62 4.91
CA GLU A 2 13.83 -3.87 3.76
C GLU A 2 12.30 -4.01 3.72
N SER A 3 11.58 -2.92 3.91
CA SER A 3 10.13 -2.90 3.69
C SER A 3 9.87 -3.16 2.21
N SER A 4 9.42 -4.38 1.86
CA SER A 4 9.06 -4.69 0.48
C SER A 4 7.98 -3.72 -0.01
N THR A 5 8.06 -3.28 -1.26
CA THR A 5 7.16 -2.25 -1.83
C THR A 5 5.71 -2.73 -1.97
N LYS A 6 5.41 -3.99 -1.60
CA LYS A 6 4.05 -4.47 -1.28
C LYS A 6 3.32 -3.57 -0.27
N SER A 7 4.06 -2.91 0.62
CA SER A 7 3.50 -2.25 1.80
C SER A 7 2.57 -1.06 1.50
N ILE A 8 2.93 -0.11 0.64
CA ILE A 8 2.21 1.19 0.66
C ILE A 8 0.81 1.11 0.04
N LEU A 9 0.62 0.47 -1.12
CA LEU A 9 -0.69 0.42 -1.77
C LEU A 9 -1.68 -0.57 -1.15
N GLU A 10 -1.17 -1.53 -0.39
CA GLU A 10 -1.99 -2.57 0.25
C GLU A 10 -2.23 -2.23 1.73
N GLU A 11 -1.29 -1.55 2.39
CA GLU A 11 -1.34 -1.25 3.83
C GLU A 11 -1.60 0.23 4.16
N THR A 12 -1.79 1.08 3.14
CA THR A 12 -2.19 2.49 3.33
C THR A 12 -3.54 2.78 2.70
N LEU A 13 -4.48 3.29 3.49
CA LEU A 13 -5.70 3.92 3.01
C LEU A 13 -5.41 5.40 2.78
N PHE A 14 -5.77 5.90 1.61
CA PHE A 14 -5.70 7.32 1.31
C PHE A 14 -7.10 7.89 1.40
N VAL A 15 -7.23 9.01 2.10
CA VAL A 15 -8.49 9.75 2.17
C VAL A 15 -8.24 11.22 1.88
N TRP A 16 -9.17 11.88 1.24
CA TRP A 16 -9.15 13.32 1.07
C TRP A 16 -10.01 13.97 2.15
N SER A 17 -9.38 14.76 3.01
CA SER A 17 -10.11 15.69 3.89
C SER A 17 -10.55 16.88 3.05
N VAL A 18 -11.85 16.99 2.80
CA VAL A 18 -12.41 18.00 1.89
C VAL A 18 -12.32 19.40 2.50
N ILE A 19 -12.58 19.52 3.81
CA ILE A 19 -12.56 20.79 4.55
C ILE A 19 -11.15 21.36 4.57
N HIS A 20 -10.16 20.54 4.93
CA HIS A 20 -8.75 20.94 4.97
C HIS A 20 -8.06 20.86 3.60
N ASN A 21 -8.76 20.33 2.59
CA ASN A 21 -8.29 20.12 1.23
C ASN A 21 -6.90 19.42 1.13
N THR A 22 -6.74 18.33 1.87
CA THR A 22 -5.46 17.59 1.95
C THR A 22 -5.66 16.08 1.92
N VAL A 23 -4.69 15.36 1.37
CA VAL A 23 -4.69 13.88 1.37
C VAL A 23 -4.04 13.36 2.64
N VAL A 24 -4.83 12.62 3.41
CA VAL A 24 -4.41 11.95 4.65
C VAL A 24 -4.11 10.49 4.34
N LYS A 25 -3.03 9.98 4.94
CA LYS A 25 -2.57 8.60 4.80
C LYS A 25 -2.83 7.87 6.10
N LEU A 26 -3.62 6.82 6.05
CA LEU A 26 -4.04 6.03 7.19
C LEU A 26 -3.40 4.65 7.13
N LYS A 27 -2.87 4.19 8.25
CA LYS A 27 -2.35 2.83 8.46
C LYS A 27 -3.39 1.98 9.20
N ASN A 28 -3.18 0.66 9.23
CA ASN A 28 -4.12 -0.23 9.92
C ASN A 28 -4.25 0.17 11.40
N GLY A 29 -5.48 0.28 11.91
CA GLY A 29 -5.78 0.77 13.26
C GLY A 29 -5.71 2.29 13.42
N SER A 30 -5.63 3.06 12.32
CA SER A 30 -5.69 4.52 12.42
C SER A 30 -7.07 4.97 12.87
N ILE A 31 -7.10 5.98 13.74
CA ILE A 31 -8.32 6.60 14.22
C ILE A 31 -8.31 8.06 13.79
N ILE A 32 -9.36 8.49 13.10
CA ILE A 32 -9.65 9.90 12.85
C ILE A 32 -10.55 10.40 13.99
N GLY A 33 -10.17 11.55 14.53
CA GLY A 33 -10.91 12.32 15.52
C GLY A 33 -10.17 13.64 15.73
N ARG A 34 -10.60 14.45 16.70
CA ARG A 34 -9.98 15.75 16.99
C ARG A 34 -8.55 15.70 17.53
N SER A 35 -7.98 14.50 17.64
CA SER A 35 -6.58 14.25 17.99
C SER A 35 -5.70 13.92 16.78
N HIS A 36 -6.30 13.71 15.61
CA HIS A 36 -5.60 13.28 14.41
C HIS A 36 -5.42 14.44 13.43
N PRO A 37 -4.20 14.80 13.02
CA PRO A 37 -3.99 15.81 11.99
C PRO A 37 -4.63 15.39 10.63
N PRO A 38 -5.23 16.30 9.86
CA PRO A 38 -5.34 17.75 10.06
C PRO A 38 -6.51 18.21 10.96
N PHE A 39 -7.27 17.28 11.53
CA PHE A 39 -8.51 17.54 12.26
C PHE A 39 -8.30 17.96 13.72
N GLU A 40 -7.07 18.28 14.10
CA GLU A 40 -6.72 18.57 15.48
C GLU A 40 -7.46 19.81 15.99
N GLY A 41 -8.11 19.68 17.16
CA GLY A 41 -8.86 20.78 17.78
C GLY A 41 -10.26 21.01 17.21
N ASP A 42 -10.72 20.20 16.27
CA ASP A 42 -12.10 20.23 15.80
C ASP A 42 -13.07 19.89 16.95
N GLN A 43 -13.99 20.79 17.25
CA GLN A 43 -14.96 20.62 18.33
C GLN A 43 -16.14 19.71 17.96
N TYR A 44 -16.38 19.50 16.67
CA TYR A 44 -17.46 18.64 16.17
C TYR A 44 -17.02 17.19 15.96
N LEU A 45 -15.71 16.92 16.09
CA LEU A 45 -15.18 15.57 16.16
C LEU A 45 -14.90 15.16 17.61
N ASP A 46 -15.25 13.93 17.93
CA ASP A 46 -14.79 13.29 19.16
C ASP A 46 -13.29 12.96 19.07
N LYS A 47 -12.66 12.67 20.21
CA LYS A 47 -11.22 12.31 20.24
C LYS A 47 -10.92 11.12 19.35
N GLU A 48 -11.83 10.16 19.33
CA GLU A 48 -11.84 8.96 18.51
C GLU A 48 -13.22 8.88 17.86
N HIS A 49 -13.32 9.20 16.57
CA HIS A 49 -14.60 9.33 15.89
C HIS A 49 -14.80 8.23 14.84
N LEU A 50 -13.75 7.94 14.07
CA LEU A 50 -13.75 6.93 13.01
C LEU A 50 -12.51 6.06 13.13
N GLU A 51 -12.68 4.74 13.22
CA GLU A 51 -11.55 3.80 13.21
C GLU A 51 -11.47 3.07 11.86
N PHE A 52 -10.25 2.93 11.34
CA PHE A 52 -9.97 2.28 10.06
C PHE A 52 -9.15 1.03 10.25
N GLN A 53 -9.65 -0.08 9.73
CA GLN A 53 -9.05 -1.39 9.89
C GLN A 53 -8.83 -2.06 8.53
N LEU A 54 -7.68 -2.69 8.34
CA LEU A 54 -7.35 -3.47 7.17
C LEU A 54 -7.49 -4.95 7.48
N GLU A 55 -8.42 -5.62 6.82
CA GLU A 55 -8.69 -7.05 6.99
C GLU A 55 -8.77 -7.75 5.64
N ALA A 56 -8.02 -8.85 5.49
CA ALA A 56 -7.96 -9.63 4.26
C ALA A 56 -7.72 -8.78 2.99
N GLY A 57 -6.96 -7.69 3.12
CA GLY A 57 -6.66 -6.76 2.02
C GLY A 57 -7.76 -5.75 1.69
N THR A 58 -8.83 -5.69 2.48
CA THR A 58 -9.92 -4.73 2.33
C THR A 58 -9.97 -3.78 3.52
N TRP A 59 -10.06 -2.49 3.23
CA TRP A 59 -10.22 -1.46 4.26
C TRP A 59 -11.65 -1.43 4.74
N HIS A 60 -11.80 -1.26 6.04
CA HIS A 60 -13.09 -1.14 6.70
C HIS A 60 -13.08 0.11 7.57
N VAL A 61 -14.25 0.73 7.67
CA VAL A 61 -14.55 1.71 8.70
C VAL A 61 -15.32 1.01 9.82
N LEU A 62 -14.96 1.32 11.06
CA LEU A 62 -15.71 0.92 12.25
C LEU A 62 -16.32 2.18 12.87
N GLY A 63 -17.65 2.22 12.93
CA GLY A 63 -18.39 3.28 13.60
C GLY A 63 -18.09 3.28 15.09
N LYS A 64 -17.79 4.45 15.66
CA LYS A 64 -17.67 4.64 17.10
C LYS A 64 -18.92 5.30 17.64
N GLU A 65 -19.15 5.18 18.94
CA GLU A 65 -20.17 5.96 19.62
C GLU A 65 -19.69 7.41 19.70
N THR A 66 -20.37 8.30 18.98
CA THR A 66 -19.95 9.69 18.79
C THR A 66 -21.09 10.66 19.05
N THR A 67 -20.74 11.85 19.55
CA THR A 67 -21.70 12.87 19.97
C THR A 67 -22.50 13.42 18.79
N ASN A 68 -21.84 13.60 17.64
CA ASN A 68 -22.45 14.21 16.44
C ASN A 68 -22.82 13.17 15.37
N GLY A 69 -22.73 11.88 15.71
CA GLY A 69 -22.98 10.78 14.78
C GLY A 69 -21.94 10.68 13.66
N THR A 70 -22.11 9.65 12.84
CA THR A 70 -21.24 9.38 11.70
C THR A 70 -22.09 8.85 10.56
N GLN A 71 -21.79 9.26 9.32
CA GLN A 71 -22.44 8.74 8.13
C GLN A 71 -21.43 8.15 7.15
N LEU A 72 -21.86 7.12 6.44
CA LEU A 72 -21.19 6.59 5.27
C LEU A 72 -22.12 6.73 4.07
N ASN A 73 -21.72 7.57 3.12
CA ASN A 73 -22.53 8.00 1.99
C ASN A 73 -23.85 8.60 2.50
N ASN A 74 -24.99 8.02 2.12
CA ASN A 74 -26.30 8.53 2.48
C ASN A 74 -26.85 7.92 3.78
N ASP A 75 -26.16 6.93 4.34
CA ASP A 75 -26.64 6.12 5.46
C ASP A 75 -25.91 6.48 6.76
N ASP A 76 -26.64 6.45 7.88
CA ASP A 76 -26.04 6.58 9.21
C ASP A 76 -25.21 5.33 9.53
N LEU A 77 -24.04 5.53 10.12
CA LEU A 77 -23.14 4.45 10.54
C LEU A 77 -23.28 4.22 12.04
N ASP A 78 -24.00 3.17 12.41
CA ASP A 78 -24.20 2.81 13.80
C ASP A 78 -22.90 2.42 14.52
N ALA A 79 -22.80 2.73 15.81
CA ALA A 79 -21.66 2.37 16.64
C ALA A 79 -21.45 0.85 16.69
N GLY A 80 -20.19 0.41 16.56
CA GLY A 80 -19.83 -1.01 16.50
C GLY A 80 -20.06 -1.66 15.14
N THR A 81 -20.71 -0.98 14.20
CA THR A 81 -20.90 -1.49 12.84
C THR A 81 -19.63 -1.31 12.02
N LYS A 82 -19.23 -2.40 11.36
CA LYS A 82 -18.06 -2.45 10.51
C LYS A 82 -18.49 -2.57 9.06
N ILE A 83 -18.03 -1.66 8.21
CA ILE A 83 -18.39 -1.63 6.79
C ILE A 83 -17.13 -1.57 5.94
N ALA A 84 -17.09 -2.38 4.88
CA ALA A 84 -16.02 -2.36 3.89
C ALA A 84 -16.07 -1.07 3.08
N LEU A 85 -14.93 -0.40 2.97
CA LEU A 85 -14.76 0.82 2.20
C LEU A 85 -14.33 0.52 0.78
N THR A 86 -14.76 1.39 -0.12
CA THR A 86 -14.46 1.37 -1.54
C THR A 86 -14.15 2.79 -2.01
N THR A 87 -13.52 2.90 -3.18
CA THR A 87 -13.20 4.22 -3.76
C THR A 87 -14.46 5.08 -3.88
N PHE A 88 -14.34 6.38 -3.59
CA PHE A 88 -15.41 7.39 -3.63
C PHE A 88 -16.48 7.30 -2.55
N ASP A 89 -16.35 6.36 -1.61
CA ASP A 89 -17.13 6.43 -0.38
C ASP A 89 -16.87 7.76 0.34
N VAL A 90 -17.93 8.36 0.85
CA VAL A 90 -17.88 9.62 1.60
C VAL A 90 -18.23 9.33 3.05
N LEU A 91 -17.34 9.72 3.95
CA LEU A 91 -17.58 9.67 5.39
C LEU A 91 -17.87 11.08 5.88
N LEU A 92 -18.94 11.23 6.66
CA LEU A 92 -19.28 12.45 7.36
C LEU A 92 -19.13 12.18 8.86
N GLY A 93 -18.42 13.05 9.57
CA GLY A 93 -18.26 12.98 11.01
C GLY A 93 -18.19 14.40 11.58
N GLY A 94 -19.19 14.77 12.38
CA GLY A 94 -19.37 16.18 12.75
C GLY A 94 -19.58 17.07 11.52
N ASP A 95 -18.72 18.08 11.34
CA ASP A 95 -18.69 18.93 10.14
C ASP A 95 -17.64 18.48 9.10
N GLN A 96 -16.90 17.41 9.38
CA GLN A 96 -15.85 16.93 8.51
C GLN A 96 -16.41 16.03 7.41
N ILE A 97 -15.88 16.25 6.21
CA ILE A 97 -16.22 15.50 5.00
C ILE A 97 -14.93 14.84 4.51
N ILE A 98 -14.95 13.51 4.43
CA ILE A 98 -13.80 12.68 4.07
C ILE A 98 -14.17 11.81 2.87
N VAL A 99 -13.39 11.86 1.80
CA VAL A 99 -13.61 11.03 0.60
C VAL A 99 -12.53 9.96 0.51
N VAL A 100 -12.94 8.69 0.37
CA VAL A 100 -12.01 7.57 0.22
C VAL A 100 -11.35 7.60 -1.17
N LEU A 101 -10.02 7.59 -1.19
CA LEU A 101 -9.21 7.58 -2.40
C LEU A 101 -8.59 6.19 -2.61
N GLY A 102 -8.98 5.54 -3.71
CA GLY A 102 -8.50 4.22 -4.09
C GLY A 102 -7.83 4.22 -5.46
N LYS A 103 -7.40 3.04 -5.91
CA LYS A 103 -6.69 2.87 -7.20
C LYS A 103 -7.54 3.25 -8.41
N ASP A 104 -8.86 3.12 -8.31
CA ASP A 104 -9.77 3.48 -9.41
C ASP A 104 -9.70 4.96 -9.76
N LEU A 105 -9.28 5.81 -8.82
CA LEU A 105 -9.05 7.22 -9.07
C LEU A 105 -8.02 7.46 -10.18
N VAL A 106 -7.04 6.57 -10.37
CA VAL A 106 -6.03 6.69 -11.43
C VAL A 106 -6.62 6.60 -12.84
N LYS A 107 -7.82 6.01 -12.97
CA LYS A 107 -8.54 5.89 -14.25
C LYS A 107 -9.26 7.18 -14.64
N ILE A 108 -9.52 8.06 -13.67
CA ILE A 108 -10.23 9.31 -13.88
C ILE A 108 -9.24 10.38 -14.36
N SER A 109 -9.60 11.08 -15.43
CA SER A 109 -8.81 12.21 -15.95
C SER A 109 -9.46 13.57 -15.67
N GLU A 110 -10.77 13.58 -15.43
CA GLU A 110 -11.56 14.81 -15.35
C GLU A 110 -12.25 14.96 -14.00
N ARG A 111 -12.36 16.21 -13.54
CA ARG A 111 -13.00 16.54 -12.26
C ARG A 111 -14.48 16.19 -12.27
N GLU A 112 -15.13 16.39 -13.41
CA GLU A 112 -16.56 16.15 -13.59
C GLU A 112 -16.89 14.65 -13.50
N GLU A 113 -16.01 13.78 -14.00
CA GLU A 113 -16.11 12.32 -13.85
C GLU A 113 -15.91 11.91 -12.37
N PHE A 114 -14.94 12.53 -11.69
CA PHE A 114 -14.76 12.34 -10.25
C PHE A 114 -16.01 12.70 -9.45
N LEU A 115 -16.58 13.88 -9.69
CA LEU A 115 -17.78 14.34 -8.99
C LEU A 115 -19.00 13.43 -9.22
N LYS A 116 -19.14 12.86 -10.42
CA LYS A 116 -20.19 11.87 -10.73
C LYS A 116 -19.98 10.54 -10.01
N SER A 117 -18.75 10.22 -9.63
CA SER A 117 -18.42 8.96 -8.96
C SER A 117 -18.59 9.01 -7.44
N ILE A 118 -18.73 10.22 -6.87
CA ILE A 118 -19.01 10.42 -5.45
C ILE A 118 -20.37 9.83 -5.08
N LYS A 119 -20.39 9.02 -4.03
CA LYS A 119 -21.58 8.25 -3.64
C LYS A 119 -22.56 9.00 -2.73
N LEU A 120 -22.16 10.15 -2.21
CA LEU A 120 -23.06 11.05 -1.48
C LEU A 120 -23.94 11.80 -2.47
N THR A 121 -25.24 11.50 -2.47
CA THR A 121 -26.18 11.99 -3.50
C THR A 121 -27.51 12.46 -2.94
N SER A 122 -27.81 12.20 -1.67
CA SER A 122 -29.07 12.60 -1.04
C SER A 122 -29.17 14.12 -0.90
N ASP A 123 -30.36 14.66 -1.20
CA ASP A 123 -30.66 16.09 -1.08
C ASP A 123 -30.50 16.63 0.35
N LYS A 124 -30.62 15.74 1.35
CA LYS A 124 -30.34 16.06 2.77
C LYS A 124 -28.93 16.63 2.95
N TYR A 125 -27.98 16.23 2.11
CA TYR A 125 -26.57 16.59 2.20
C TYR A 125 -26.13 17.58 1.10
N ALA A 126 -27.05 18.40 0.59
CA ALA A 126 -26.79 19.34 -0.50
C ALA A 126 -25.60 20.29 -0.22
N GLU A 127 -25.46 20.78 1.01
CA GLU A 127 -24.34 21.66 1.39
C GLU A 127 -22.99 20.92 1.41
N GLN A 128 -22.96 19.67 1.87
CA GLN A 128 -21.77 18.82 1.85
C GLN A 128 -21.38 18.50 0.40
N ILE A 129 -22.34 18.14 -0.44
CA ILE A 129 -22.14 17.88 -1.87
C ILE A 129 -21.57 19.14 -2.55
N LYS A 130 -22.15 20.32 -2.30
CA LYS A 130 -21.65 21.60 -2.82
C LYS A 130 -20.23 21.92 -2.34
N THR A 131 -19.92 21.57 -1.09
CA THR A 131 -18.58 21.73 -0.52
C THR A 131 -17.56 20.85 -1.24
N ILE A 132 -17.89 19.58 -1.49
CA ILE A 132 -17.07 18.66 -2.31
C ILE A 132 -16.86 19.25 -3.71
N GLN A 133 -17.92 19.69 -4.37
CA GLN A 133 -17.85 20.30 -5.70
C GLN A 133 -16.93 21.52 -5.74
N THR A 134 -17.03 22.40 -4.75
CA THR A 134 -16.22 23.62 -4.67
C THR A 134 -14.75 23.31 -4.40
N ARG A 135 -14.49 22.47 -3.39
CA ARG A 135 -13.13 22.12 -2.96
C ARG A 135 -12.41 21.21 -3.96
N SER A 136 -13.16 20.46 -4.77
CA SER A 136 -12.59 19.61 -5.82
C SER A 136 -11.72 20.39 -6.80
N VAL A 137 -11.98 21.68 -7.04
CA VAL A 137 -11.16 22.53 -7.91
C VAL A 137 -9.72 22.60 -7.38
N ALA A 138 -9.55 22.90 -6.10
CA ALA A 138 -8.25 23.02 -5.47
C ALA A 138 -7.59 21.64 -5.32
N PHE A 139 -8.36 20.62 -4.97
CA PHE A 139 -7.89 19.24 -4.92
C PHE A 139 -7.31 18.77 -6.26
N PHE A 140 -8.02 18.98 -7.37
CA PHE A 140 -7.56 18.58 -8.71
C PHE A 140 -6.32 19.34 -9.17
N LYS A 141 -6.15 20.58 -8.70
CA LYS A 141 -4.99 21.40 -9.05
C LYS A 141 -3.74 21.04 -8.24
N LEU A 142 -3.91 20.65 -6.98
CA LEU A 142 -2.79 20.53 -6.02
C LEU A 142 -2.52 19.09 -5.61
N GLU A 143 -3.51 18.43 -5.02
CA GLU A 143 -3.34 17.14 -4.35
C GLU A 143 -3.49 15.96 -5.32
N TYR A 144 -4.48 16.02 -6.21
CA TYR A 144 -4.80 14.95 -7.15
C TYR A 144 -3.62 14.53 -8.04
N PRO A 145 -2.86 15.45 -8.69
CA PRO A 145 -1.75 15.05 -9.53
C PRO A 145 -0.64 14.39 -8.73
N ASN A 146 -0.42 14.82 -7.48
CA ASN A 146 0.59 14.25 -6.59
C ASN A 146 0.18 12.86 -6.11
N PHE A 147 -1.10 12.68 -5.76
CA PHE A 147 -1.67 11.38 -5.45
C PHE A 147 -1.52 10.41 -6.63
N VAL A 148 -1.96 10.80 -7.83
CA VAL A 148 -1.86 9.94 -9.03
C VAL A 148 -0.41 9.56 -9.34
N LYS A 149 0.54 10.51 -9.24
CA LYS A 149 1.98 10.24 -9.40
C LYS A 149 2.48 9.24 -8.38
N LEU A 150 2.09 9.38 -7.11
CA LEU A 150 2.46 8.47 -6.04
C LEU A 150 1.99 7.04 -6.34
N ILE A 151 0.70 6.87 -6.67
CA ILE A 151 0.13 5.55 -6.97
C ILE A 151 0.84 4.92 -8.17
N LYS A 152 0.98 5.65 -9.29
CA LYS A 152 1.66 5.15 -10.49
C LYS A 152 3.11 4.76 -10.22
N ARG A 153 3.85 5.55 -9.43
CA ARG A 153 5.23 5.23 -9.03
C ARG A 153 5.29 3.93 -8.23
N THR A 154 4.41 3.76 -7.24
CA THR A 154 4.38 2.56 -6.41
C THR A 154 3.98 1.32 -7.22
N GLU A 155 3.04 1.44 -8.17
CA GLU A 155 2.69 0.35 -9.09
C GLU A 155 3.88 -0.05 -9.98
N LEU A 156 4.62 0.91 -10.52
CA LEU A 156 5.82 0.64 -11.32
C LEU A 156 6.90 -0.07 -10.50
N GLN A 157 7.15 0.38 -9.27
CA GLN A 157 8.10 -0.29 -8.37
C GLN A 157 7.69 -1.74 -8.09
N LYS A 158 6.41 -2.00 -7.80
CA LYS A 158 5.89 -3.36 -7.62
C LYS A 158 6.09 -4.23 -8.86
N LYS A 159 5.85 -3.69 -10.06
CA LYS A 159 6.10 -4.42 -11.32
C LYS A 159 7.58 -4.77 -11.51
N ILE A 160 8.48 -3.86 -11.16
CA ILE A 160 9.93 -4.10 -11.20
C ILE A 160 10.33 -5.20 -10.21
N GLU A 161 9.86 -5.13 -8.97
CA GLU A 161 10.13 -6.17 -7.96
C GLU A 161 9.65 -7.55 -8.40
N LEU A 162 8.44 -7.63 -8.97
CA LEU A 162 7.90 -8.89 -9.50
C LEU A 162 8.74 -9.43 -10.66
N ALA A 163 9.18 -8.56 -11.57
CA ALA A 163 10.04 -8.96 -12.69
C ALA A 163 11.42 -9.43 -12.20
N GLN A 164 11.98 -8.78 -11.18
CA GLN A 164 13.25 -9.19 -10.55
C GLN A 164 13.12 -10.52 -9.83
N ALA A 165 12.05 -10.72 -9.05
CA ALA A 165 11.78 -11.98 -8.36
C ALA A 165 11.60 -13.14 -9.35
N LYS A 166 10.88 -12.89 -10.46
CA LYS A 166 10.74 -13.87 -11.54
C LYS A 166 12.10 -14.21 -12.17
N LYS A 167 12.89 -13.19 -12.52
CA LYS A 167 14.24 -13.39 -13.07
C LYS A 167 15.13 -14.19 -12.11
N GLN A 168 15.10 -13.90 -10.81
CA GLN A 168 15.86 -14.68 -9.83
C GLN A 168 15.39 -16.14 -9.77
N ASN A 169 14.08 -16.39 -9.77
CA ASN A 169 13.54 -17.74 -9.79
C ASN A 169 13.92 -18.50 -11.09
N ASP A 170 13.90 -17.82 -12.23
CA ASP A 170 14.29 -18.41 -13.52
C ASP A 170 15.79 -18.73 -13.58
N LEU A 171 16.64 -17.99 -12.84
CA LEU A 171 18.09 -18.22 -12.78
C LEU A 171 18.53 -19.30 -11.79
N LYS A 172 17.72 -19.60 -10.76
CA LYS A 172 18.03 -20.61 -9.73
C LYS A 172 18.51 -21.97 -10.29
N PRO A 173 17.86 -22.58 -11.30
CA PRO A 173 18.30 -23.87 -11.82
C PRO A 173 19.69 -23.81 -12.47
N PHE A 174 20.06 -22.67 -13.04
CA PHE A 174 21.38 -22.47 -13.64
C PHE A 174 22.45 -22.29 -12.57
N ASP A 175 22.16 -21.55 -11.51
CA ASP A 175 23.05 -21.41 -10.35
C ASP A 175 23.31 -22.76 -9.68
N GLU A 176 22.26 -23.57 -9.48
CA GLU A 176 22.36 -24.94 -8.99
C GLU A 176 23.21 -25.82 -9.90
N ARG A 177 23.03 -25.69 -11.22
CA ARG A 177 23.83 -26.45 -12.19
C ARG A 177 25.30 -26.06 -12.19
N ILE A 178 25.61 -24.77 -12.07
CA ILE A 178 26.99 -24.28 -11.96
C ILE A 178 27.62 -24.81 -10.67
N ALA A 179 26.90 -24.80 -9.55
CA ALA A 179 27.39 -25.36 -8.29
C ALA A 179 27.70 -26.86 -8.40
N GLN A 180 26.83 -27.63 -9.05
CA GLN A 180 27.08 -29.06 -9.32
C GLN A 180 28.34 -29.28 -10.19
N LEU A 181 28.53 -28.46 -11.23
CA LEU A 181 29.70 -28.58 -12.11
C LEU A 181 31.00 -28.22 -11.40
N LYS A 182 31.00 -27.17 -10.57
CA LYS A 182 32.15 -26.80 -9.72
C LYS A 182 32.50 -27.93 -8.76
N ALA A 183 31.52 -28.47 -8.05
CA ALA A 183 31.75 -29.60 -7.14
C ALA A 183 32.35 -30.83 -7.85
N LYS A 184 31.92 -31.13 -9.08
CA LYS A 184 32.52 -32.20 -9.89
C LYS A 184 33.97 -31.90 -10.27
N ARG A 185 34.26 -30.66 -10.72
CA ARG A 185 35.62 -30.23 -11.05
C ARG A 185 36.54 -30.38 -9.84
N ASP A 186 36.13 -29.87 -8.69
CA ASP A 186 36.94 -29.90 -7.47
C ASP A 186 37.25 -31.34 -7.02
N LYS A 187 36.29 -32.26 -7.21
CA LYS A 187 36.50 -33.69 -6.95
C LYS A 187 37.52 -34.31 -7.89
N ILE A 188 37.47 -33.98 -9.19
CA ILE A 188 38.45 -34.45 -10.18
C ILE A 188 39.84 -33.89 -9.85
N GLU A 189 39.92 -32.59 -9.53
CA GLU A 189 41.18 -31.90 -9.21
C GLU A 189 41.84 -32.50 -7.95
N LYS A 190 41.07 -32.79 -6.91
CA LYS A 190 41.56 -33.52 -5.73
C LYS A 190 42.10 -34.91 -6.08
N ALA A 191 41.31 -35.72 -6.79
CA ALA A 191 41.72 -37.07 -7.17
C ALA A 191 42.97 -37.07 -8.06
N TRP A 192 43.10 -36.09 -8.95
CA TRP A 192 44.28 -35.91 -9.79
C TRP A 192 45.51 -35.54 -8.96
N ASN A 193 45.38 -34.58 -8.04
CA ASN A 193 46.47 -34.17 -7.16
C ASN A 193 46.91 -35.30 -6.20
N GLU A 194 45.96 -36.09 -5.69
CA GLU A 194 46.26 -37.29 -4.90
C GLU A 194 47.07 -38.30 -5.71
N LYS A 195 46.67 -38.59 -6.96
CA LYS A 195 47.46 -39.45 -7.86
C LYS A 195 48.86 -38.90 -8.13
N ILE A 196 49.00 -37.59 -8.41
CA ILE A 196 50.33 -36.98 -8.60
C ILE A 196 51.18 -37.15 -7.34
N ASN A 197 50.61 -36.94 -6.15
CA ASN A 197 51.34 -37.12 -4.89
C ASN A 197 51.75 -38.58 -4.65
N GLU A 198 50.90 -39.54 -5.00
CA GLU A 198 51.24 -40.97 -4.98
C GLU A 198 52.40 -41.30 -5.92
N PHE A 199 52.34 -40.83 -7.18
CA PHE A 199 53.42 -41.01 -8.14
C PHE A 199 54.72 -40.35 -7.69
N THR A 200 54.65 -39.14 -7.10
CA THR A 200 55.82 -38.41 -6.63
C THR A 200 56.48 -39.11 -5.44
N LYS A 201 55.70 -39.67 -4.51
CA LYS A 201 56.22 -40.49 -3.39
C LYS A 201 56.81 -41.83 -3.85
N ALA A 202 56.18 -42.48 -4.83
CA ALA A 202 56.73 -43.70 -5.41
C ALA A 202 58.06 -43.44 -6.13
N ALA A 203 58.17 -42.31 -6.84
CA ALA A 203 59.39 -41.90 -7.52
C ALA A 203 60.52 -41.48 -6.56
N SER A 204 60.22 -40.93 -5.37
CA SER A 204 61.23 -40.66 -4.35
C SER A 204 61.77 -41.94 -3.72
N ASN A 205 60.91 -42.93 -3.45
CA ASN A 205 61.33 -44.21 -2.88
C ASN A 205 62.21 -45.03 -3.84
N PHE A 206 62.09 -44.81 -5.16
CA PHE A 206 62.93 -45.45 -6.18
C PHE A 206 64.35 -44.84 -6.31
N LYS A 207 64.64 -43.72 -5.64
CA LYS A 207 65.96 -43.07 -5.65
C LYS A 207 66.82 -43.40 -4.43
N ASP A 208 66.24 -44.04 -3.42
CA ASP A 208 66.90 -44.40 -2.16
C ASP A 208 67.24 -45.92 -2.06
N GLU A 209 67.05 -46.67 -3.15
CA GLU A 209 67.60 -48.03 -3.38
C GLU A 209 68.76 -47.99 -4.38
#